data_AF-A0A6A7Y425-F1
#
_entry.id   AF-A0A6A7Y425-F1
#
_cell.length_a   1.000
_cell.length_b   1.000
_cell.length_c   1.000
_cell.angle_alpha   90.00
_cell.angle_beta   90.00
_cell.angle_gamma   90.00
#
_symmetry.space_group_name_H-M   'P 1'
#
loop_
_entity.id
_entity.type
_entity.pdbx_description
1 polymer ?
#
loop_
_entity_poly.entity_id
_entity_poly.type
_entity_poly.pdbx_seq_one_letter_code
_entity_poly.pdbx_strand_id
1 'polypeptide(L)'
;MPQTLFRLPLAAAALILAAPALAQTAAPAAGTKTTPGAELTAPSPTVPVPGSPDPAAAEQGGTDAGGADGMPPNIPELSNTTTDQVPLTTDLVQRLIDSWPEMSALASDFTDQYGIDEDAPDPAAVFGAWASHPEAKAKIDAVIAKHGFKDLDEWTKVANSILIAYDWDDDLVDPKKIEEAVHDIDKTPGLSQAEKDALIAQVKEQAASAEESRPLPGNREVIAPFSDRIAKGIGEEASGDQ
;
A
#
# COMPACT_ATOMS: atom_id res chain seq x y z
N MET A 1 19.21 5.52 -28.53
CA MET A 1 18.75 4.12 -28.59
C MET A 1 17.64 4.00 -27.56
N PRO A 2 16.41 3.62 -27.92
CA PRO A 2 15.37 3.45 -26.91
C PRO A 2 15.73 2.24 -26.04
N GLN A 3 15.87 2.47 -24.74
CA GLN A 3 16.01 1.42 -23.74
C GLN A 3 14.67 0.68 -23.67
N THR A 4 14.65 -0.55 -24.18
CA THR A 4 13.55 -1.48 -23.99
C THR A 4 13.56 -1.90 -22.52
N LEU A 5 12.92 -1.10 -21.66
CA LEU A 5 12.54 -1.53 -20.32
C LEU A 5 11.74 -2.83 -20.46
N PHE A 6 12.14 -3.83 -19.68
CA PHE A 6 11.56 -5.17 -19.62
C PHE A 6 10.05 -5.09 -19.36
N ARG A 7 9.23 -4.93 -20.41
CA ARG A 7 7.82 -5.31 -20.37
C ARG A 7 7.79 -6.83 -20.38
N LEU A 8 7.69 -7.44 -19.20
CA LEU A 8 7.28 -8.83 -19.08
C LEU A 8 5.96 -8.99 -19.87
N PRO A 9 5.81 -10.02 -20.71
CA PRO A 9 4.55 -10.26 -21.39
C PRO A 9 3.45 -10.44 -20.33
N LEU A 10 2.28 -9.82 -20.53
CA LEU A 10 1.13 -9.92 -19.61
C LEU A 10 0.81 -11.37 -19.20
N ALA A 11 1.09 -12.35 -20.07
CA ALA A 11 0.94 -13.77 -19.78
C ALA A 11 1.84 -14.29 -18.63
N ALA A 12 2.94 -13.61 -18.30
CA ALA A 12 3.81 -13.93 -17.17
C ALA A 12 3.45 -13.15 -15.89
N ALA A 13 2.83 -11.97 -16.00
CA ALA A 13 2.39 -11.19 -14.83
C ALA A 13 1.16 -11.82 -14.14
N ALA A 14 0.26 -12.43 -14.91
CA ALA A 14 -0.89 -13.17 -14.37
C ALA A 14 -0.50 -14.47 -13.63
N LEU A 15 0.74 -14.98 -13.82
CA LEU A 15 1.20 -16.22 -13.19
C LEU A 15 2.06 -16.02 -11.94
N ILE A 16 2.48 -14.77 -11.61
CA ILE A 16 3.36 -14.50 -10.47
C ILE A 16 2.56 -14.16 -9.18
N LEU A 17 1.25 -13.92 -9.27
CA LEU A 17 0.40 -13.63 -8.12
C LEU A 17 -0.57 -14.77 -7.73
N ALA A 18 -0.44 -15.97 -8.32
CA ALA A 18 -1.28 -17.12 -7.98
C ALA A 18 -0.47 -18.37 -7.59
N ALA A 19 -0.42 -18.59 -6.27
CA ALA A 19 -0.30 -19.86 -5.51
C ALA A 19 1.07 -20.22 -4.85
N PRO A 20 1.06 -20.81 -3.63
CA PRO A 20 -0.10 -21.47 -2.99
C PRO A 20 -0.45 -21.02 -1.57
N ALA A 21 -1.69 -20.58 -1.39
CA ALA A 21 -2.46 -20.75 -0.15
C ALA A 21 -3.41 -21.95 -0.29
N LEU A 22 -2.91 -23.13 -0.66
CA LEU A 22 -3.66 -24.40 -0.60
C LEU A 22 -2.72 -25.55 -0.23
N ALA A 23 -2.34 -25.62 1.04
CA ALA A 23 -1.88 -26.85 1.70
C ALA A 23 -1.96 -26.69 3.22
N GLN A 24 -3.17 -26.70 3.79
CA GLN A 24 -3.34 -26.90 5.23
C GLN A 24 -4.37 -27.99 5.48
N THR A 25 -3.92 -29.23 5.36
CA THR A 25 -4.64 -30.42 5.83
C THR A 25 -3.70 -31.28 6.69
N ALA A 26 -3.96 -31.25 8.00
CA ALA A 26 -3.80 -32.31 9.01
C ALA A 26 -2.44 -33.04 9.24
N ALA A 27 -1.84 -32.78 10.42
CA ALA A 27 -1.29 -33.65 11.50
C ALA A 27 -0.85 -35.12 11.22
N PRO A 28 0.10 -35.76 11.99
CA PRO A 28 0.28 -35.64 13.44
C PRO A 28 1.71 -35.71 14.04
N ALA A 29 1.74 -35.64 15.38
CA ALA A 29 2.85 -35.64 16.33
C ALA A 29 3.85 -36.81 16.27
N ALA A 30 5.09 -36.55 16.70
CA ALA A 30 5.86 -37.23 17.78
C ALA A 30 7.39 -37.08 17.59
N GLY A 31 8.15 -36.97 18.69
CA GLY A 31 9.54 -37.45 18.72
C GLY A 31 10.64 -36.54 19.28
N THR A 32 10.64 -36.35 20.60
CA THR A 32 11.79 -36.25 21.54
C THR A 32 13.25 -36.18 21.02
N LYS A 33 14.07 -35.24 21.55
CA LYS A 33 15.27 -35.56 22.36
C LYS A 33 15.96 -34.34 23.03
N THR A 34 16.00 -34.42 24.35
CA THR A 34 17.00 -33.98 25.38
C THR A 34 18.40 -33.67 24.83
N THR A 35 19.21 -32.69 25.32
CA THR A 35 19.93 -32.60 26.62
C THR A 35 20.81 -31.29 26.66
N PRO A 36 21.66 -30.97 27.69
CA PRO A 36 21.41 -29.89 28.66
C PRO A 36 22.56 -28.83 28.79
N GLY A 37 22.32 -27.82 29.63
CA GLY A 37 23.31 -27.37 30.63
C GLY A 37 24.20 -26.17 30.28
N ALA A 38 23.90 -25.02 30.88
CA ALA A 38 24.91 -24.15 31.47
C ALA A 38 24.26 -23.24 32.53
N GLU A 39 24.60 -23.55 33.76
CA GLU A 39 24.33 -22.85 35.02
C GLU A 39 25.18 -21.58 35.10
N LEU A 40 24.59 -20.43 35.45
CA LEU A 40 25.32 -19.28 35.98
C LEU A 40 24.40 -18.48 36.91
N THR A 41 24.68 -18.66 38.20
CA THR A 41 24.09 -18.00 39.36
C THR A 41 24.72 -16.63 39.56
N ALA A 42 23.92 -15.59 39.86
CA ALA A 42 24.28 -14.49 40.78
C ALA A 42 23.08 -13.53 41.03
N PRO A 43 23.07 -12.78 42.15
CA PRO A 43 21.89 -12.63 43.02
C PRO A 43 21.07 -11.35 42.86
N SER A 44 19.82 -11.43 43.36
CA SER A 44 18.88 -10.33 43.62
C SER A 44 19.41 -9.29 44.61
N PRO A 45 18.87 -8.06 44.52
CA PRO A 45 18.33 -7.44 45.74
C PRO A 45 16.88 -6.96 45.62
N THR A 46 16.24 -7.01 46.79
CA THR A 46 14.84 -6.85 47.17
C THR A 46 14.34 -5.40 47.27
N VAL A 47 12.99 -5.24 47.26
CA VAL A 47 12.11 -4.30 48.03
C VAL A 47 11.47 -3.14 47.22
N PRO A 48 10.24 -2.59 47.51
CA PRO A 48 9.07 -3.02 48.31
C PRO A 48 7.70 -3.04 47.56
N VAL A 49 6.71 -3.58 48.28
CA VAL A 49 5.24 -3.62 48.11
C VAL A 49 4.57 -2.23 48.21
N PRO A 50 3.45 -2.00 47.50
CA PRO A 50 2.16 -1.64 48.15
C PRO A 50 1.03 -2.55 47.59
N GLY A 51 0.14 -3.20 48.34
CA GLY A 51 -0.65 -2.69 49.45
C GLY A 51 -2.13 -2.62 49.01
N SER A 52 -2.82 -3.76 48.97
CA SER A 52 -4.30 -3.84 48.98
C SER A 52 -4.77 -3.96 50.43
N PRO A 53 -5.83 -3.24 50.84
CA PRO A 53 -7.16 -3.85 51.08
C PRO A 53 -8.31 -2.86 50.74
N ASP A 54 -9.61 -3.15 50.66
CA ASP A 54 -10.51 -4.29 50.89
C ASP A 54 -11.88 -3.95 50.21
N PRO A 55 -12.85 -4.87 50.14
CA PRO A 55 -14.13 -4.77 49.44
C PRO A 55 -15.31 -4.34 50.34
N ALA A 56 -16.33 -3.71 49.74
CA ALA A 56 -17.74 -3.70 50.18
C ALA A 56 -18.59 -3.03 49.06
N ALA A 57 -19.34 -3.78 48.26
CA ALA A 57 -20.73 -4.20 48.51
C ALA A 57 -21.77 -3.05 48.46
N ALA A 58 -22.45 -2.93 47.33
CA ALA A 58 -23.87 -2.55 47.26
C ALA A 58 -24.48 -3.05 45.95
N GLU A 59 -25.49 -3.91 46.11
CA GLU A 59 -26.34 -4.48 45.06
C GLU A 59 -27.30 -3.44 44.47
N GLN A 60 -27.59 -3.58 43.18
CA GLN A 60 -28.84 -3.28 42.46
C GLN A 60 -28.58 -3.71 41.00
N GLY A 61 -29.16 -4.77 40.43
CA GLY A 61 -30.59 -5.07 40.38
C GLY A 61 -31.16 -4.44 39.12
N GLY A 62 -31.17 -5.17 37.99
CA GLY A 62 -31.75 -4.66 36.75
C GLY A 62 -31.50 -5.55 35.53
N THR A 63 -32.49 -6.36 35.20
CA THR A 63 -32.63 -7.15 33.97
C THR A 63 -32.86 -6.26 32.75
N ASP A 64 -32.07 -6.42 31.68
CA ASP A 64 -32.50 -6.19 30.29
C ASP A 64 -31.51 -6.93 29.38
N ALA A 65 -31.94 -8.01 28.71
CA ALA A 65 -32.37 -8.03 27.31
C ALA A 65 -31.22 -7.74 26.33
N GLY A 66 -31.01 -8.70 25.42
CA GLY A 66 -29.84 -8.82 24.58
C GLY A 66 -29.56 -7.62 23.66
N GLY A 67 -28.27 -7.43 23.42
CA GLY A 67 -27.72 -6.65 22.33
C GLY A 67 -26.37 -7.25 21.99
N ALA A 68 -26.15 -7.54 20.71
CA ALA A 68 -24.94 -8.14 20.18
C ALA A 68 -23.76 -7.13 20.25
N ASP A 69 -23.18 -6.93 21.44
CA ASP A 69 -21.96 -6.16 21.65
C ASP A 69 -20.73 -7.04 21.38
N GLY A 70 -20.47 -7.27 20.09
CA GLY A 70 -19.34 -8.09 19.64
C GLY A 70 -18.90 -7.80 18.21
N MET A 71 -19.21 -6.62 17.66
CA MET A 71 -18.58 -6.19 16.41
C MET A 71 -17.31 -5.40 16.76
N PRO A 72 -16.13 -5.78 16.24
CA PRO A 72 -14.90 -5.00 16.43
C PRO A 72 -15.05 -3.57 15.90
N PRO A 73 -14.20 -2.62 16.36
CA PRO A 73 -14.24 -1.24 15.88
C PRO A 73 -14.18 -1.22 14.36
N ASN A 74 -15.11 -0.45 13.80
CA ASN A 74 -15.18 -0.01 12.42
C ASN A 74 -13.77 0.37 11.93
N ILE A 75 -13.09 -0.54 11.24
CA ILE A 75 -11.89 -0.19 10.47
C ILE A 75 -12.42 0.76 9.40
N PRO A 76 -11.89 1.99 9.27
CA PRO A 76 -12.33 2.88 8.20
C PRO A 76 -12.24 2.12 6.90
N GLU A 77 -13.38 1.91 6.23
CA GLU A 77 -13.42 1.38 4.89
C GLU A 77 -12.48 2.26 4.06
N LEU A 78 -11.35 1.67 3.66
CA LEU A 78 -10.49 2.22 2.62
C LEU A 78 -11.36 2.29 1.37
N SER A 79 -12.03 3.43 1.24
CA SER A 79 -12.89 3.71 0.11
C SER A 79 -11.99 3.72 -1.10
N ASN A 80 -12.07 2.65 -1.90
CA ASN A 80 -11.46 2.53 -3.21
C ASN A 80 -12.12 3.53 -4.16
N THR A 81 -11.90 4.82 -3.90
CA THR A 81 -12.48 5.88 -4.70
C THR A 81 -11.41 6.37 -5.64
N THR A 82 -11.61 6.02 -6.90
CA THR A 82 -11.25 6.73 -8.13
C THR A 82 -11.51 8.25 -8.13
N THR A 83 -11.92 8.81 -7.00
CA THR A 83 -12.26 10.20 -6.74
C THR A 83 -11.06 11.05 -6.31
N ASP A 84 -9.91 10.45 -5.98
CA ASP A 84 -8.72 11.20 -5.56
C ASP A 84 -7.83 11.69 -6.70
N GLN A 85 -8.26 11.49 -7.95
CA GLN A 85 -7.59 12.09 -9.10
C GLN A 85 -8.04 13.54 -9.34
N VAL A 86 -7.11 14.38 -9.80
CA VAL A 86 -7.36 15.75 -10.24
C VAL A 86 -6.99 15.92 -11.72
N PRO A 87 -7.69 16.80 -12.47
CA PRO A 87 -7.27 17.17 -13.81
C PRO A 87 -5.88 17.83 -13.76
N LEU A 88 -4.91 17.23 -14.44
CA LEU A 88 -3.55 17.71 -14.47
C LEU A 88 -3.42 18.89 -15.45
N THR A 89 -2.56 19.82 -15.08
CA THR A 89 -2.08 20.88 -15.96
C THR A 89 -0.56 20.84 -16.02
N THR A 90 0.03 21.38 -17.08
CA THR A 90 1.49 21.48 -17.24
C THR A 90 2.16 22.16 -16.04
N ASP A 91 1.49 23.16 -15.46
CA ASP A 91 1.99 23.90 -14.30
C ASP A 91 1.93 23.06 -13.01
N LEU A 92 0.85 22.30 -12.77
CA LEU A 92 0.77 21.37 -11.63
C LEU A 92 1.85 20.28 -11.70
N VAL A 93 2.06 19.69 -12.88
CA VAL A 93 3.12 18.69 -13.09
C VAL A 93 4.50 19.30 -12.85
N GLN A 94 4.73 20.51 -13.36
CA GLN A 94 6.01 21.20 -13.17
C GLN A 94 6.29 21.50 -11.70
N ARG A 95 5.30 22.03 -10.96
CA ARG A 95 5.42 22.31 -9.52
C ARG A 95 5.70 21.04 -8.72
N LEU A 96 5.06 19.92 -9.06
CA LEU A 96 5.33 18.66 -8.37
C LEU A 96 6.77 18.23 -8.57
N ILE A 97 7.24 18.19 -9.83
CA ILE A 97 8.62 17.81 -10.15
C ILE A 97 9.63 18.72 -9.43
N ASP A 98 9.36 20.02 -9.35
CA ASP A 98 10.26 20.98 -8.69
C ASP A 98 10.24 20.82 -7.16
N SER A 99 9.10 20.43 -6.59
CA SER A 99 8.97 20.16 -5.15
C SER A 99 9.55 18.82 -4.70
N TRP A 100 9.63 17.85 -5.61
CA TRP A 100 9.95 16.46 -5.29
C TRP A 100 11.30 16.27 -4.56
N PRO A 101 12.43 16.89 -4.97
CA PRO A 101 13.71 16.70 -4.28
C PRO A 101 13.69 17.19 -2.82
N GLU A 102 12.98 18.29 -2.54
CA GLU A 102 12.84 18.81 -1.17
C GLU A 102 11.94 17.92 -0.32
N MET A 103 10.85 17.40 -0.91
CA MET A 103 9.97 16.44 -0.23
C MET A 103 10.69 15.11 0.03
N SER A 104 11.45 14.57 -0.93
CA SER A 104 12.26 13.35 -0.78
C SER A 104 13.29 13.50 0.36
N ALA A 105 13.98 14.64 0.42
CA ALA A 105 14.90 14.93 1.53
C ALA A 105 14.20 14.92 2.89
N LEU A 106 13.01 15.54 3.00
CA LEU A 106 12.21 15.48 4.22
C LEU A 106 11.77 14.05 4.55
N ALA A 107 11.41 13.23 3.55
CA ALA A 107 11.02 11.85 3.77
C ALA A 107 12.17 11.01 4.36
N SER A 108 13.40 11.21 3.88
CA SER A 108 14.58 10.57 4.45
C SER A 108 14.78 10.98 5.91
N ASP A 109 14.74 12.29 6.20
CA ASP A 109 14.91 12.81 7.57
C ASP A 109 13.82 12.28 8.52
N PHE A 110 12.57 12.20 8.05
CA PHE A 110 11.43 11.76 8.84
C PHE A 110 11.38 10.24 9.03
N THR A 111 11.85 9.48 8.05
CA THR A 111 12.06 8.04 8.20
C THR A 111 13.01 7.75 9.35
N ASP A 112 14.14 8.45 9.41
CA ASP A 112 15.11 8.27 10.51
C ASP A 112 14.55 8.74 11.86
N GLN A 113 13.75 9.81 11.85
CA GLN A 113 13.26 10.44 13.08
C GLN A 113 12.01 9.77 13.67
N TYR A 114 11.07 9.37 12.81
CA TYR A 114 9.73 8.92 13.19
C TYR A 114 9.43 7.49 12.74
N GLY A 115 10.27 6.90 11.89
CA GLY A 115 10.00 5.62 11.23
C GLY A 115 9.12 5.76 9.98
N ILE A 116 8.98 4.66 9.25
CA ILE A 116 8.02 4.51 8.15
C ILE A 116 6.83 3.71 8.68
N ASP A 117 5.63 4.12 8.29
CA ASP A 117 4.47 3.25 8.31
C ASP A 117 4.58 2.28 7.13
N GLU A 118 5.03 1.04 7.39
CA GLU A 118 5.23 0.01 6.36
C GLU A 118 3.93 -0.37 5.65
N ASP A 119 2.78 -0.04 6.23
CA ASP A 119 1.45 -0.30 5.68
C ASP A 119 0.94 0.85 4.78
N ALA A 120 1.73 1.91 4.58
CA ALA A 120 1.32 3.03 3.73
C ALA A 120 1.22 2.60 2.25
N PRO A 121 0.09 2.88 1.57
CA PRO A 121 -0.18 2.37 0.22
C PRO A 121 0.69 3.02 -0.86
N ASP A 122 1.23 4.22 -0.61
CA ASP A 122 2.11 4.93 -1.54
C ASP A 122 3.05 5.91 -0.80
N PRO A 123 4.19 6.32 -1.42
CA PRO A 123 5.15 7.22 -0.80
C PRO A 123 4.60 8.61 -0.46
N ALA A 124 3.58 9.10 -1.17
CA ALA A 124 2.98 10.40 -0.90
C ALA A 124 2.04 10.34 0.33
N ALA A 125 1.42 9.20 0.60
CA ALA A 125 0.57 8.97 1.77
C ALA A 125 1.37 9.00 3.09
N VAL A 126 2.64 8.61 3.07
CA VAL A 126 3.51 8.60 4.27
C VAL A 126 3.64 10.00 4.89
N PHE A 127 3.65 11.06 4.08
CA PHE A 127 3.66 12.43 4.58
C PHE A 127 2.43 12.79 5.41
N GLY A 128 1.28 12.17 5.13
CA GLY A 128 0.07 12.34 5.93
C GLY A 128 0.24 11.83 7.36
N ALA A 129 0.91 10.70 7.53
CA ALA A 129 1.23 10.15 8.85
C ALA A 129 2.20 11.07 9.61
N TRP A 130 3.29 11.50 8.96
CA TRP A 130 4.24 12.42 9.58
C TRP A 130 3.65 13.79 9.90
N ALA A 131 2.67 14.27 9.11
CA ALA A 131 1.98 15.53 9.37
C ALA A 131 1.16 15.54 10.68
N SER A 132 1.00 14.40 11.36
CA SER A 132 0.49 14.34 12.74
C SER A 132 1.49 14.88 13.78
N HIS A 133 2.78 14.95 13.45
CA HIS A 133 3.82 15.57 14.27
C HIS A 133 3.94 17.07 13.94
N PRO A 134 3.79 17.99 14.92
CA PRO A 134 3.79 19.44 14.64
C PRO A 134 5.04 19.96 13.93
N GLU A 135 6.22 19.44 14.28
CA GLU A 135 7.49 19.86 13.66
C GLU A 135 7.62 19.38 12.21
N ALA A 136 7.25 18.12 11.93
CA ALA A 136 7.24 17.57 10.59
C ALA A 136 6.24 18.31 9.71
N LYS A 137 5.02 18.52 10.23
CA LYS A 137 3.99 19.30 9.55
C LYS A 137 4.46 20.69 9.14
N ALA A 138 5.14 21.41 10.03
CA ALA A 138 5.63 22.75 9.73
C ALA A 138 6.65 22.76 8.57
N LYS A 139 7.53 21.75 8.50
CA LYS A 139 8.49 21.59 7.41
C LYS A 139 7.81 21.21 6.09
N ILE A 140 6.85 20.28 6.14
CA ILE A 140 6.04 19.86 4.97
C ILE A 140 5.26 21.05 4.40
N ASP A 141 4.51 21.75 5.25
CA ASP A 141 3.73 22.93 4.86
C ASP A 141 4.61 24.03 4.25
N ALA A 142 5.86 24.18 4.72
CA ALA A 142 6.81 25.14 4.17
C ALA A 142 7.22 24.80 2.72
N VAL A 143 7.50 23.53 2.42
CA VAL A 143 7.83 23.08 1.05
C VAL A 143 6.62 23.22 0.12
N ILE A 144 5.45 22.77 0.57
CA ILE A 144 4.18 22.89 -0.16
C ILE A 144 3.91 24.35 -0.55
N ALA A 145 3.96 25.26 0.42
CA ALA A 145 3.70 26.67 0.19
C ALA A 145 4.75 27.30 -0.75
N LYS A 146 6.03 26.92 -0.61
CA LYS A 146 7.11 27.39 -1.48
C LYS A 146 6.87 27.07 -2.96
N HIS A 147 6.30 25.90 -3.24
CA HIS A 147 6.01 25.43 -4.61
C HIS A 147 4.59 25.76 -5.09
N GLY A 148 3.84 26.54 -4.30
CA GLY A 148 2.54 27.07 -4.70
C GLY A 148 1.39 26.05 -4.64
N PHE A 149 1.54 24.99 -3.85
CA PHE A 149 0.45 24.11 -3.47
C PHE A 149 -0.32 24.73 -2.29
N LYS A 150 -1.63 24.51 -2.24
CA LYS A 150 -2.53 25.01 -1.20
C LYS A 150 -2.30 24.31 0.13
N ASP A 151 -2.13 23.00 0.09
CA ASP A 151 -1.95 22.12 1.24
C ASP A 151 -1.36 20.77 0.80
N LEU A 152 -1.10 19.90 1.79
CA LEU A 152 -0.56 18.55 1.54
C LEU A 152 -1.54 17.68 0.75
N ASP A 153 -2.84 17.85 0.97
CA ASP A 153 -3.88 17.10 0.26
C ASP A 153 -3.86 17.40 -1.25
N GLU A 154 -3.74 18.66 -1.65
CA GLU A 154 -3.57 19.01 -3.07
C GLU A 154 -2.27 18.41 -3.64
N TRP A 155 -1.17 18.51 -2.92
CA TRP A 155 0.13 17.96 -3.35
C TRP A 155 0.04 16.45 -3.58
N THR A 156 -0.52 15.70 -2.62
CA THR A 156 -0.69 14.24 -2.70
C THR A 156 -1.63 13.84 -3.83
N LYS A 157 -2.75 14.55 -4.03
CA LYS A 157 -3.68 14.28 -5.14
C LYS A 157 -3.02 14.49 -6.50
N VAL A 158 -2.20 15.54 -6.65
CA VAL A 158 -1.43 15.77 -7.88
C VAL A 158 -0.39 14.68 -8.09
N ALA A 159 0.33 14.28 -7.05
CA ALA A 159 1.30 13.18 -7.10
C ALA A 159 0.64 11.85 -7.53
N ASN A 160 -0.45 11.47 -6.88
CA ASN A 160 -1.21 10.26 -7.20
C ASN A 160 -1.76 10.29 -8.64
N SER A 161 -2.31 11.43 -9.07
CA SER A 161 -2.82 11.59 -10.44
C SER A 161 -1.71 11.43 -11.49
N ILE A 162 -0.50 11.91 -11.21
CA ILE A 162 0.66 11.75 -12.09
C ILE A 162 1.12 10.30 -12.11
N LEU A 163 1.21 9.63 -10.96
CA LEU A 163 1.61 8.23 -10.87
C LEU A 163 0.64 7.32 -11.64
N ILE A 164 -0.67 7.47 -11.39
CA ILE A 164 -1.72 6.74 -12.10
C ILE A 164 -1.61 6.98 -13.61
N ALA A 165 -1.46 8.24 -14.05
CA ALA A 165 -1.33 8.55 -15.48
C ALA A 165 -0.05 8.00 -16.11
N TYR A 166 1.06 7.98 -15.35
CA TYR A 166 2.38 7.57 -15.82
C TYR A 166 2.49 6.05 -15.95
N ASP A 167 2.01 5.30 -14.96
CA ASP A 167 2.07 3.83 -14.94
C ASP A 167 0.89 3.16 -15.67
N TRP A 168 -0.08 3.94 -16.16
CA TRP A 168 -1.23 3.39 -16.87
C TRP A 168 -0.86 2.64 -18.15
N ASP A 169 -1.30 1.39 -18.21
CA ASP A 169 -1.19 0.52 -19.39
C ASP A 169 -2.57 0.23 -19.97
N ASP A 170 -2.83 0.71 -21.18
CA ASP A 170 -4.12 0.54 -21.85
C ASP A 170 -4.44 -0.95 -22.13
N ASP A 171 -3.40 -1.79 -22.21
CA ASP A 171 -3.54 -3.23 -22.42
C ASP A 171 -4.30 -3.92 -21.27
N LEU A 172 -4.30 -3.34 -20.06
CA LEU A 172 -5.02 -3.89 -18.90
C LEU A 172 -6.54 -3.87 -19.08
N VAL A 173 -7.04 -2.98 -19.94
CA VAL A 173 -8.47 -2.77 -20.18
C VAL A 173 -8.87 -2.99 -21.64
N ASP A 174 -7.91 -3.31 -22.53
CA ASP A 174 -8.22 -3.65 -23.92
C ASP A 174 -9.02 -4.96 -23.97
N PRO A 175 -10.28 -4.95 -24.45
CA PRO A 175 -11.11 -6.15 -24.54
C PRO A 175 -10.42 -7.28 -25.30
N LYS A 176 -9.61 -6.98 -26.31
CA LYS A 176 -8.89 -8.00 -27.09
C LYS A 176 -7.80 -8.67 -26.27
N LYS A 177 -7.09 -7.93 -25.42
CA LYS A 177 -6.06 -8.47 -24.53
C LYS A 177 -6.65 -9.31 -23.42
N ILE A 178 -7.80 -8.89 -22.90
CA ILE A 178 -8.57 -9.67 -21.93
C ILE A 178 -9.05 -10.98 -22.57
N GLU A 179 -9.63 -10.92 -23.77
CA GLU A 179 -10.07 -12.12 -24.52
C GLU A 179 -8.91 -13.07 -24.84
N GLU A 180 -7.76 -12.53 -25.26
CA GLU A 180 -6.53 -13.27 -25.52
C GLU A 180 -6.06 -14.01 -24.25
N ALA A 181 -5.98 -13.32 -23.12
CA ALA A 181 -5.60 -13.91 -21.83
C ALA A 181 -6.57 -15.02 -21.38
N VAL A 182 -7.88 -14.79 -21.51
CA VAL A 182 -8.91 -15.80 -21.19
C VAL A 182 -8.75 -17.04 -22.07
N HIS A 183 -8.54 -16.84 -23.36
CA HIS A 183 -8.32 -17.92 -24.31
C HIS A 183 -7.04 -18.71 -24.03
N ASP A 184 -5.96 -18.05 -23.62
CA ASP A 184 -4.70 -18.70 -23.27
C ASP A 184 -4.82 -19.54 -21.99
N ILE A 185 -5.56 -19.04 -20.98
CA ILE A 185 -5.90 -19.82 -19.78
C ILE A 185 -6.73 -21.06 -20.17
N ASP A 186 -7.73 -20.92 -21.04
CA ASP A 186 -8.56 -22.04 -21.48
C ASP A 186 -7.75 -23.14 -22.19
N LYS A 187 -6.71 -22.75 -22.94
CA LYS A 187 -5.80 -23.67 -23.63
C LYS A 187 -4.69 -24.24 -22.77
N THR A 188 -4.53 -23.78 -21.53
CA THR A 188 -3.46 -24.23 -20.65
C THR A 188 -3.66 -25.72 -20.29
N PRO A 189 -2.72 -26.61 -20.67
CA PRO A 189 -2.82 -28.03 -20.34
C PRO A 189 -2.50 -28.27 -18.87
N GLY A 190 -3.12 -29.29 -18.28
CA GLY A 190 -2.84 -29.72 -16.90
C GLY A 190 -3.65 -29.01 -15.82
N LEU A 191 -4.34 -27.91 -16.14
CA LEU A 191 -5.32 -27.30 -15.23
C LEU A 191 -6.68 -27.98 -15.33
N SER A 192 -7.32 -28.18 -14.19
CA SER A 192 -8.74 -28.55 -14.13
C SER A 192 -9.63 -27.40 -14.62
N GLN A 193 -10.87 -27.72 -14.99
CA GLN A 193 -11.80 -26.67 -15.43
C GLN A 193 -12.05 -25.64 -14.34
N ALA A 194 -12.17 -26.07 -13.07
CA ALA A 194 -12.40 -25.16 -11.95
C ALA A 194 -11.24 -24.17 -11.74
N GLU A 195 -9.98 -24.63 -11.91
CA GLU A 195 -8.81 -23.75 -11.85
C GLU A 195 -8.79 -22.73 -13.00
N LYS A 196 -9.13 -23.16 -14.21
CA LYS A 196 -9.26 -22.25 -15.36
C LYS A 196 -10.34 -21.20 -15.13
N ASP A 197 -11.51 -21.61 -14.68
CA ASP A 197 -12.63 -20.71 -14.40
C ASP A 197 -12.24 -19.66 -13.33
N ALA A 198 -11.50 -20.07 -12.29
CA ALA A 198 -10.99 -19.17 -11.26
C ALA A 198 -9.98 -18.14 -11.82
N LEU A 199 -9.02 -18.59 -12.63
CA LEU A 199 -8.05 -17.68 -13.28
C LEU A 199 -8.74 -16.71 -14.25
N ILE A 200 -9.71 -17.18 -15.03
CA ILE A 200 -10.51 -16.33 -15.93
C ILE A 200 -11.29 -15.27 -15.13
N ALA A 201 -11.88 -15.66 -13.99
CA ALA A 201 -12.57 -14.72 -13.12
C ALA A 201 -11.60 -13.66 -12.57
N GLN A 202 -10.41 -14.07 -12.14
CA GLN A 202 -9.36 -13.16 -11.65
C GLN A 202 -8.91 -12.16 -12.73
N VAL A 203 -8.68 -12.60 -13.98
CA VAL A 203 -8.33 -11.69 -15.09
C VAL A 203 -9.42 -10.64 -15.32
N LYS A 204 -10.70 -11.06 -15.27
CA LYS A 204 -11.83 -10.14 -15.46
C LYS A 204 -11.99 -9.15 -14.30
N GLU A 205 -11.77 -9.61 -13.08
CA GLU A 205 -11.78 -8.76 -11.88
C GLU A 205 -10.66 -7.73 -11.92
N GLN A 206 -9.44 -8.14 -12.29
CA GLN A 206 -8.31 -7.22 -12.48
C GLN A 206 -8.60 -6.19 -13.57
N ALA A 207 -9.17 -6.59 -14.71
CA ALA A 207 -9.55 -5.66 -15.76
C ALA A 207 -10.63 -4.67 -15.30
N ALA A 208 -11.60 -5.11 -14.51
CA ALA A 208 -12.64 -4.23 -13.95
C ALA A 208 -12.05 -3.22 -12.95
N SER A 209 -11.17 -3.67 -12.05
CA SER A 209 -10.48 -2.80 -11.09
C SER A 209 -9.52 -1.82 -11.78
N ALA A 210 -8.84 -2.25 -12.84
CA ALA A 210 -8.02 -1.38 -13.68
C ALA A 210 -8.89 -0.31 -14.36
N GLU A 211 -10.03 -0.69 -14.96
CA GLU A 211 -10.96 0.26 -15.59
C GLU A 211 -11.44 1.34 -14.63
N GLU A 212 -11.71 0.99 -13.37
CA GLU A 212 -12.03 1.96 -12.32
C GLU A 212 -10.86 2.93 -12.12
N SER A 213 -9.63 2.41 -12.02
CA SER A 213 -8.40 3.18 -11.80
C SER A 213 -7.88 3.93 -13.02
N ARG A 214 -8.66 4.05 -14.10
CA ARG A 214 -8.25 4.75 -15.32
C ARG A 214 -7.85 6.21 -15.02
N PRO A 215 -6.76 6.73 -15.60
CA PRO A 215 -6.41 8.13 -15.52
C PRO A 215 -7.55 9.02 -16.04
N LEU A 216 -7.76 10.17 -15.40
CA LEU A 216 -8.70 11.17 -15.93
C LEU A 216 -8.32 11.57 -17.37
N PRO A 217 -9.30 11.82 -18.26
CA PRO A 217 -9.04 12.22 -19.64
C PRO A 217 -8.14 13.46 -19.71
N GLY A 218 -7.11 13.42 -20.55
CA GLY A 218 -6.15 14.52 -20.72
C GLY A 218 -4.91 14.44 -19.82
N ASN A 219 -4.96 13.69 -18.72
CA ASN A 219 -3.84 13.63 -17.78
C ASN A 219 -2.57 13.02 -18.42
N ARG A 220 -2.73 11.97 -19.22
CA ARG A 220 -1.62 11.28 -19.90
C ARG A 220 -0.93 12.20 -20.91
N GLU A 221 -1.70 12.98 -21.67
CA GLU A 221 -1.19 13.94 -22.64
C GLU A 221 -0.41 15.07 -21.97
N VAL A 222 -0.86 15.51 -20.80
CA VAL A 222 -0.21 16.57 -20.03
C VAL A 222 1.14 16.11 -19.46
N ILE A 223 1.25 14.85 -19.00
CA ILE A 223 2.49 14.32 -18.40
C ILE A 223 3.50 13.82 -19.44
N ALA A 224 3.07 13.47 -20.65
CA ALA A 224 3.94 12.93 -21.71
C ALA A 224 5.25 13.73 -21.95
N PRO A 225 5.25 15.09 -22.02
CA PRO A 225 6.51 15.84 -22.18
C PRO A 225 7.41 15.83 -20.94
N PHE A 226 6.93 15.34 -19.80
CA PHE A 226 7.66 15.25 -18.53
C PHE A 226 8.11 13.84 -18.17
N SER A 227 7.76 12.81 -18.95
CA SER A 227 7.99 11.41 -18.60
C SER A 227 9.44 11.09 -18.21
N ASP A 228 10.43 11.62 -18.93
CA ASP A 228 11.85 11.41 -18.59
C ASP A 228 12.22 12.03 -17.23
N ARG A 229 11.63 13.19 -16.89
CA ARG A 229 11.86 13.86 -15.62
C ARG A 229 11.13 13.17 -14.47
N ILE A 230 9.94 12.65 -14.73
CA ILE A 230 9.17 11.85 -13.77
C ILE A 230 9.93 10.55 -13.47
N ALA A 231 10.38 9.84 -14.50
CA ALA A 231 11.17 8.61 -14.36
C ALA A 231 12.43 8.84 -13.50
N LYS A 232 13.18 9.89 -13.80
CA LYS A 232 14.41 10.23 -13.08
C LYS A 232 14.16 10.77 -11.68
N GLY A 233 13.17 11.63 -11.51
CA GLY A 233 12.93 12.33 -10.24
C GLY A 233 12.19 11.46 -9.23
N ILE A 234 11.16 10.75 -9.68
CA ILE A 234 10.23 9.99 -8.83
C ILE A 234 10.57 8.50 -8.83
N GLY A 235 11.05 7.95 -9.96
CA GLY A 235 11.27 6.50 -10.12
C GLY A 235 12.66 5.98 -9.74
N GLU A 236 13.74 6.73 -9.98
CA GLU A 236 15.12 6.21 -9.80
C GLU A 236 15.57 6.12 -8.31
N GLU A 237 15.09 6.97 -7.41
CA GLU A 237 15.57 6.94 -6.01
C GLU A 237 15.06 5.71 -5.21
N ALA A 238 13.99 5.04 -5.67
CA ALA A 238 13.43 3.87 -4.99
C ALA A 238 14.21 2.56 -5.23
N SER A 239 15.09 2.52 -6.24
CA SER A 239 15.74 1.26 -6.68
C SER A 239 17.20 1.14 -6.23
N GLY A 240 17.60 1.84 -5.15
CA GLY A 240 18.98 1.98 -4.70
C GLY A 240 19.85 0.72 -4.79
N ASP A 241 20.55 0.57 -5.92
CA ASP A 241 21.80 -0.19 -6.01
C ASP A 241 22.90 0.68 -5.38
N GLN A 242 23.11 0.52 -4.07
CA GLN A 242 24.30 0.95 -3.34
C GLN A 242 25.12 -0.25 -2.87
#